data_AF-A0A4Q5WDD6-F1
#
_entry.id   AF-A0A4Q5WDD6-F1
#
_cell.length_a   1.000
_cell.length_b   1.000
_cell.length_c   1.000
_cell.angle_alpha   90.00
_cell.angle_beta   90.00
_cell.angle_gamma   90.00
#
_symmetry.space_group_name_H-M   'P 1'
#
loop_
_entity.id
_entity.type
_entity.pdbx_description
1 polymer ?
#
loop_
_entity_poly.entity_id
_entity_poly.type
_entity_poly.pdbx_seq_one_letter_code
_entity_poly.pdbx_strand_id
1 'polypeptide(L)' 'DDEARANRRLLYWVMTEAGFANNPTEWWHYSWGDQMWAKLGGHPAAHYGGCNPSGLPEA' A
#
# COMPACT_ATOMS: atom_id res chain seq x y z
N ASP A 1 12.94 18.19 -14.32
CA ASP A 1 13.22 17.46 -13.07
C ASP A 1 12.53 18.01 -11.83
N ASP A 2 12.58 19.32 -11.58
CA ASP A 2 12.00 19.92 -10.37
C ASP A 2 10.50 19.66 -10.22
N GLU A 3 9.74 19.82 -11.32
CA GLU A 3 8.30 19.52 -11.37
C GLU A 3 8.02 18.05 -11.08
N ALA A 4 8.72 17.12 -11.73
CA ALA A 4 8.54 15.69 -11.48
C ALA A 4 8.83 15.32 -10.01
N ARG A 5 9.86 15.91 -9.39
CA ARG A 5 10.12 15.73 -7.95
C ARG A 5 9.01 16.32 -7.08
N ALA A 6 8.48 17.49 -7.44
CA ALA A 6 7.37 18.12 -6.72
C ALA A 6 6.09 17.28 -6.80
N ASN A 7 5.78 16.75 -7.98
CA ASN A 7 4.61 15.89 -8.21
C ASN A 7 4.70 14.58 -7.41
N ARG A 8 5.89 13.96 -7.33
CA ARG A 8 6.09 12.76 -6.49
C ARG A 8 5.89 13.05 -5.00
N ARG A 9 6.35 14.20 -4.51
CA ARG A 9 6.10 14.62 -3.12
C ARG A 9 4.62 14.90 -2.87
N LEU A 10 3.95 15.58 -3.80
CA LEU A 10 2.51 15.84 -3.69
C LEU A 10 1.73 14.53 -3.61
N LEU A 11 2.02 13.58 -4.52
CA LEU A 11 1.39 12.26 -4.52
C LEU A 11 1.60 11.53 -3.18
N TYR A 12 2.83 11.52 -2.67
CA TYR A 12 3.15 10.92 -1.38
C TYR A 12 2.27 11.47 -0.26
N TRP A 13 2.25 12.80 -0.10
CA TRP A 13 1.50 13.44 0.98
C TRP A 13 -0.01 13.21 0.89
N VAL A 14 -0.59 13.38 -0.30
CA VAL A 14 -2.04 13.19 -0.50
C VAL A 14 -2.46 11.75 -0.23
N MET A 15 -1.67 10.77 -0.68
CA MET A 15 -2.00 9.36 -0.48
C MET A 15 -1.78 8.93 0.98
N THR A 16 -0.74 9.44 1.64
CA THR A 16 -0.53 9.20 3.08
C THR A 16 -1.66 9.78 3.92
N GLU A 17 -2.12 10.99 3.62
CA GLU A 17 -3.28 11.61 4.30
C GLU A 17 -4.56 10.80 4.07
N ALA A 18 -4.73 10.23 2.88
CA ALA A 18 -5.83 9.32 2.56
C ALA A 18 -5.72 7.92 3.20
N GLY A 19 -4.64 7.64 3.95
CA GLY A 19 -4.46 6.38 4.68
C GLY A 19 -3.80 5.25 3.88
N PHE A 20 -3.17 5.55 2.74
CA PHE A 20 -2.39 4.58 1.97
C PHE A 20 -0.94 4.52 2.46
N ALA A 21 -0.32 3.35 2.32
CA ALA A 21 1.10 3.15 2.54
C ALA A 21 1.86 3.20 1.20
N ASN A 22 2.95 3.96 1.13
CA ASN A 22 3.80 4.02 -0.06
C ASN A 22 4.87 2.91 -0.06
N ASN A 23 5.15 2.33 -1.22
CA ASN A 23 6.27 1.40 -1.39
C ASN A 23 7.62 2.16 -1.40
N PRO A 24 8.58 1.83 -0.52
CA PRO A 24 9.89 2.50 -0.46
C PRO A 24 10.74 2.39 -1.74
N THR A 25 10.54 1.35 -2.56
CA THR A 25 11.33 1.12 -3.79
C THR A 25 10.64 1.56 -5.06
N GLU A 26 9.33 1.81 -5.02
CA GLU A 26 8.50 2.15 -6.18
C GLU A 26 7.63 3.37 -5.85
N TRP A 27 8.09 4.58 -6.21
CA TRP A 27 7.45 5.84 -5.79
C TRP A 27 5.97 5.97 -6.22
N TRP A 28 5.55 5.22 -7.23
CA TRP A 28 4.19 5.20 -7.78
C TRP A 28 3.27 4.18 -7.10
N HIS A 29 3.81 3.24 -6.32
CA HIS A 29 3.05 2.14 -5.72
C HIS A 29 2.52 2.56 -4.35
N TYR A 30 1.21 2.47 -4.19
CA TYR A 30 0.50 2.66 -2.92
C TYR A 30 -0.36 1.45 -2.60
N SER A 31 -0.41 1.11 -1.32
CA SER A 31 -1.12 -0.05 -0.82
C SER A 31 -2.14 0.36 0.24
N TRP A 32 -3.26 -0.36 0.28
CA TRP A 32 -4.32 -0.18 1.25
C TRP A 32 -4.94 -1.53 1.62
N GLY A 33 -5.02 -1.80 2.92
CA GLY A 33 -5.65 -3.00 3.45
C GLY A 33 -4.90 -4.32 3.26
N ASP A 34 -3.85 -4.40 2.43
CA ASP A 34 -3.04 -5.61 2.29
C ASP A 34 -1.90 -5.71 3.34
N GLN A 35 -1.07 -6.75 3.22
CA GLN A 35 0.05 -7.02 4.14
C GLN A 35 1.14 -5.94 4.13
N MET A 36 1.43 -5.33 2.97
CA MET A 36 2.38 -4.23 2.88
C MET A 36 1.83 -2.99 3.58
N TRP A 37 0.55 -2.65 3.36
CA TRP A 37 -0.12 -1.56 4.06
C TRP A 37 -0.07 -1.76 5.58
N ALA A 38 -0.41 -2.95 6.06
CA ALA A 38 -0.41 -3.21 7.49
C ALA A 38 0.99 -3.08 8.10
N LYS A 39 2.01 -3.66 7.43
CA LYS A 39 3.41 -3.62 7.89
C LYS A 39 3.99 -2.21 7.89
N LEU A 40 3.78 -1.44 6.83
CA LEU A 40 4.37 -0.11 6.67
C LEU A 40 3.60 0.97 7.45
N GLY A 41 2.27 0.85 7.55
CA GLY A 41 1.42 1.77 8.32
C GLY A 41 1.38 1.49 9.82
N GLY A 42 1.97 0.39 10.28
CA GLY A 42 1.93 0.00 11.69
C GLY A 42 0.55 -0.49 12.16
N HIS A 43 -0.27 -1.00 11.24
CA HIS A 43 -1.58 -1.56 11.59
C HIS A 43 -1.42 -2.99 12.13
N PRO A 44 -2.28 -3.40 13.08
CA PRO A 44 -2.14 -4.70 13.75
C PRO A 44 -2.37 -5.89 12.81
N ALA A 45 -3.16 -5.72 11.75
CA ALA A 45 -3.45 -6.77 10.77
C ALA A 45 -3.85 -6.15 9.41
N ALA A 46 -3.64 -6.91 8.34
CA ALA A 46 -4.19 -6.61 7.02
C ALA A 46 -5.69 -6.91 6.98
N HIS A 47 -6.44 -6.11 6.22
CA HIS A 47 -7.85 -6.37 5.87
C HIS A 47 -7.98 -7.48 4.83
N TYR A 48 -7.03 -7.54 3.91
CA TYR A 48 -6.99 -8.49 2.81
C TYR A 48 -5.77 -9.39 2.95
N GLY A 49 -5.99 -10.69 2.71
CA GLY A 49 -4.95 -11.70 2.66
C GLY A 49 -5.07 -12.53 1.38
N GLY A 50 -4.21 -13.53 1.23
CA GLY A 50 -4.37 -14.51 0.16
C GLY A 50 -5.74 -15.19 0.28
N CYS A 51 -6.51 -15.17 -0.81
CA CYS A 51 -7.68 -16.03 -0.91
C CYS A 51 -7.26 -17.32 -1.63
N ASN A 52 -7.85 -18.45 -1.25
CA ASN A 52 -7.77 -19.65 -2.09
C ASN A 52 -8.72 -19.43 -3.29
N PRO A 53 -8.22 -19.28 -4.52
CA PRO A 53 -9.08 -19.05 -5.68
C PRO A 53 -10.01 -20.23 -5.97
N SER A 54 -9.72 -21.43 -5.44
CA SER A 54 -10.58 -22.61 -5.60
C SER A 54 -11.76 -22.67 -4.62
N GLY A 55 -11.75 -21.86 -3.55
CA GLY A 55 -12.75 -21.92 -2.48
C GLY A 55 -12.82 -23.25 -1.71
N LEU A 56 -11.96 -24.21 -2.04
CA LEU A 56 -11.89 -25.51 -1.37
C LEU A 56 -11.09 -25.37 -0.07
N PRO A 57 -11.50 -26.05 1.02
CA PRO A 57 -10.68 -26.11 2.23
C PRO A 57 -9.30 -26.72 1.90
N GLU A 58 -8.26 -26.23 2.57
CA GLU A 58 -6.94 -26.88 2.55
C GLU A 58 -7.09 -28.33 3.08
N ALA A 59 -6.44 -29.27 2.40
CA ALA A 59 -6.46 -30.70 2.75
C ALA A 59 -5.65 -31.00 4.01
#